data_AF-A0A2E4JX94-F1
#
_entry.id   AF-A0A2E4JX94-F1
#
_cell.length_a   1.000
_cell.length_b   1.000
_cell.length_c   1.000
_cell.angle_alpha   90.00
_cell.angle_beta   90.00
_cell.angle_gamma   90.00
#
_symmetry.space_group_name_H-M   'P 1'
#
loop_
_entity.id
_entity.type
_entity.pdbx_description
1 polymer ?
#
loop_
_entity_poly.entity_id
_entity_poly.type
_entity_poly.pdbx_seq_one_letter_code
_entity_poly.pdbx_strand_id
1 'polypeptide(L)'
;MKRHKNRETDGFTVSFLDVASCGFGAMIILLMITKSSAPVTIEYANVTSDGSITELQEQLFTIRGETTILNRELNAKHEQLSALTERIARLRRDMDDIQGRFQSSRQLSDETTDEIGRLAIARQTLTAEMERLLANSSAPPNNAIGGVPVDSEYVIFVIDTSGSMFNNPSWNKMLGVIEDTLNVYPEVKGIQVMNDMGDYMFDSYRGDWIPDTPGRRNQIISSLRTWNPYSNSSPVEGVTRAINTFYAPDRKISIYVLGDDFQPGGSIQEVMRTIDRINVEDANGNRLVRIHGIGFPTIFAGPARFQQSVYRYSTLMREMTQRNGGTFVGLNDYQ
;
A
#
# COMPACT_ATOMS: atom_id res chain seq x y z
N MET A 1 -38.62 93.90 104.55
CA MET A 1 -38.36 93.74 106.00
C MET A 1 -38.31 92.24 106.27
N LYS A 2 -37.23 91.61 106.76
CA LYS A 2 -36.50 91.84 108.02
C LYS A 2 -35.12 91.15 107.92
N ARG A 3 -34.23 91.59 108.81
CA ARG A 3 -32.78 91.42 108.87
C ARG A 3 -32.39 90.39 109.95
N HIS A 4 -31.35 89.59 109.66
CA HIS A 4 -30.40 88.85 110.53
C HIS A 4 -30.88 87.99 111.72
N LYS A 5 -30.24 86.81 111.92
CA LYS A 5 -29.22 86.64 112.99
C LYS A 5 -28.35 85.37 112.82
N ASN A 6 -27.03 85.57 112.94
CA ASN A 6 -25.98 84.58 113.17
C ASN A 6 -26.13 83.84 114.51
N ARG A 7 -25.54 82.63 114.56
CA ARG A 7 -24.73 82.02 115.66
C ARG A 7 -24.07 80.76 115.07
N GLU A 8 -22.81 80.82 114.61
CA GLU A 8 -21.57 80.41 115.32
C GLU A 8 -21.70 79.03 115.98
N THR A 9 -21.26 77.95 115.30
CA THR A 9 -19.94 77.28 115.36
C THR A 9 -19.59 76.70 116.73
N ASP A 10 -19.94 75.42 116.92
CA ASP A 10 -19.25 74.50 117.84
C ASP A 10 -19.57 73.04 117.47
N GLY A 11 -18.77 72.42 116.60
CA GLY A 11 -18.99 71.04 116.14
C GLY A 11 -17.77 70.36 115.51
N PHE A 12 -16.58 70.93 115.66
CA PHE A 12 -15.37 70.51 114.94
C PHE A 12 -14.60 69.34 115.58
N THR A 13 -15.09 68.72 116.66
CA THR A 13 -14.35 67.69 117.40
C THR A 13 -14.89 66.27 117.29
N VAL A 14 -16.08 66.05 116.70
CA VAL A 14 -16.66 64.68 116.56
C VAL A 14 -16.42 64.08 115.17
N SER A 15 -16.33 64.89 114.12
CA SER A 15 -16.16 64.38 112.73
C SER A 15 -14.74 63.95 112.36
N PHE A 16 -13.71 64.35 113.12
CA PHE A 16 -12.32 63.99 112.78
C PHE A 16 -11.99 62.54 113.16
N LEU A 17 -12.56 62.02 114.26
CA LEU A 17 -12.32 60.65 114.71
C LEU A 17 -12.96 59.62 113.76
N ASP A 18 -14.11 59.94 113.18
CA ASP A 18 -14.83 59.06 112.27
C ASP A 18 -14.14 58.95 110.90
N VAL A 19 -13.58 60.07 110.40
CA VAL A 19 -12.79 60.10 109.16
C VAL A 19 -11.43 59.41 109.34
N ALA A 20 -10.77 59.58 110.48
CA ALA A 20 -9.51 58.89 110.77
C ALA A 20 -9.71 57.38 110.92
N SER A 21 -10.81 56.94 111.55
CA SER A 21 -11.18 55.53 111.70
C SER A 21 -11.51 54.88 110.34
N CYS A 22 -12.26 55.57 109.49
CA CYS A 22 -12.59 55.10 108.14
C CYS A 22 -11.34 55.00 107.24
N GLY A 23 -10.46 56.00 107.28
CA GLY A 23 -9.20 56.00 106.51
C GLY A 23 -8.24 54.90 106.95
N PHE A 24 -8.12 54.66 108.27
CA PHE A 24 -7.26 53.61 108.80
C PHE A 24 -7.80 52.20 108.49
N GLY A 25 -9.13 52.02 108.57
CA GLY A 25 -9.79 50.78 108.14
C GLY A 25 -9.56 50.45 106.67
N ALA A 26 -9.68 51.45 105.78
CA ALA A 26 -9.41 51.27 104.35
C ALA A 26 -7.95 50.89 104.06
N MET A 27 -6.99 51.45 104.82
CA MET A 27 -5.58 51.09 104.73
C MET A 27 -5.29 49.66 105.19
N ILE A 28 -5.92 49.20 106.28
CA ILE A 28 -5.78 47.81 106.73
C ILE A 28 -6.37 46.83 105.71
N ILE A 29 -7.52 47.12 105.13
CA ILE A 29 -8.12 46.28 104.09
C ILE A 29 -7.22 46.21 102.85
N LEU A 30 -6.64 47.34 102.41
CA LEU A 30 -5.66 47.37 101.31
C LEU A 30 -4.41 46.54 101.61
N LEU A 31 -3.90 46.61 102.84
CA LEU A 31 -2.71 45.87 103.25
C LEU A 31 -2.98 44.36 103.37
N MET A 32 -4.21 43.99 103.77
CA MET A 32 -4.67 42.60 103.83
C MET A 32 -4.90 42.00 102.43
N ILE A 33 -5.40 42.79 101.47
CA ILE A 33 -5.57 42.37 100.07
C ILE A 33 -4.22 42.25 99.36
N THR A 34 -3.27 43.15 99.62
CA THR A 34 -1.94 43.12 98.96
C THR A 34 -1.04 42.00 99.48
N LYS A 35 -1.20 41.56 100.74
CA LYS A 35 -0.40 40.46 101.30
C LYS A 35 -0.87 39.04 100.92
N SER A 36 -1.98 38.87 100.21
CA SER A 36 -2.46 37.54 99.76
C SER A 36 -2.04 37.17 98.33
N SER A 37 -1.20 37.96 97.68
CA SER A 37 -0.68 37.61 96.35
C SER A 37 0.68 36.93 96.52
N ALA A 38 0.68 35.60 96.57
CA ALA A 38 1.90 34.82 96.34
C ALA A 38 2.54 35.28 95.02
N PRO A 39 3.87 35.27 94.88
CA PRO A 39 4.49 35.63 93.61
C PRO A 39 3.94 34.66 92.58
N VAL A 40 3.20 35.17 91.60
CA VAL A 40 2.95 34.44 90.37
C VAL A 40 4.32 34.28 89.75
N THR A 41 4.93 33.11 89.94
CA THR A 41 5.96 32.65 89.02
C THR A 41 5.28 32.68 87.67
N ILE A 42 5.66 33.66 86.84
CA ILE A 42 5.49 33.51 85.41
C ILE A 42 6.38 32.32 85.08
N GLU A 43 5.82 31.10 85.15
CA GLU A 43 6.27 30.06 84.26
C GLU A 43 6.09 30.68 82.88
N TYR A 44 7.20 31.13 82.31
CA TYR A 44 7.35 31.06 80.89
C TYR A 44 7.15 29.58 80.59
N ALA A 45 5.89 29.17 80.40
CA ALA A 45 5.62 28.07 79.53
C ALA A 45 6.35 28.47 78.25
N ASN A 46 7.51 27.86 78.03
CA ASN A 46 8.00 27.62 76.69
C ASN A 46 6.90 26.78 76.05
N VAL A 47 5.80 27.44 75.68
CA VAL A 47 4.76 26.90 74.85
C VAL A 47 5.53 26.38 73.65
N THR A 48 5.43 25.08 73.46
CA THR A 48 6.07 24.27 72.45
C THR A 48 5.70 24.75 71.05
N SER A 49 6.20 25.93 70.65
CA SER A 49 6.11 26.44 69.30
C SER A 49 7.06 25.70 68.36
N ASP A 50 8.11 25.05 68.87
CA ASP A 50 9.05 24.29 68.04
C ASP A 50 8.39 23.10 67.34
N GLY A 51 7.44 22.40 67.98
CA GLY A 51 6.75 21.26 67.37
C GLY A 51 5.88 21.65 66.17
N SER A 52 5.08 22.72 66.33
CA SER A 52 4.20 23.22 65.26
C SER A 52 4.97 23.89 64.12
N ILE A 53 6.07 24.59 64.43
CA ILE A 53 6.96 25.16 63.41
C ILE A 53 7.67 24.06 62.62
N THR A 54 8.11 22.98 63.29
CA THR A 54 8.76 21.84 62.63
C THR A 54 7.79 21.08 61.72
N GLU A 55 6.56 20.85 62.16
CA GLU A 55 5.52 20.20 61.34
C GLU A 55 5.15 21.04 60.11
N LEU A 56 5.00 22.36 60.26
CA LEU A 56 4.75 23.27 59.14
C LEU A 56 5.95 23.34 58.17
N GLN A 57 7.18 23.23 58.67
CA GLN A 57 8.39 23.16 57.84
C GLN A 57 8.45 21.85 57.05
N GLU A 58 8.10 20.72 57.66
CA GLU A 58 8.04 19.42 57.01
C GLU A 58 6.94 19.36 55.93
N GLN A 59 5.76 19.93 56.22
CA GLN A 59 4.70 20.10 55.22
C GLN A 59 5.14 21.00 54.06
N LEU A 60 5.81 22.13 54.34
CA LEU A 60 6.37 23.01 53.31
C LEU A 60 7.40 22.30 52.44
N PHE A 61 8.26 21.47 53.04
CA PHE A 61 9.24 20.69 52.31
C PHE A 61 8.57 19.64 51.42
N THR A 62 7.54 18.96 51.94
CA THR A 62 6.74 17.96 51.21
C THR A 62 6.04 18.60 50.01
N ILE A 63 5.32 19.70 50.23
CA ILE A 63 4.61 20.44 49.17
C ILE A 63 5.60 20.95 48.11
N ARG A 64 6.78 21.44 48.50
CA ARG A 64 7.83 21.86 47.56
C ARG A 64 8.38 20.68 46.76
N GLY A 65 8.56 19.53 47.40
CA GLY A 65 8.94 18.27 46.74
C GLY A 65 7.91 17.86 45.70
N GLU A 66 6.63 17.80 46.08
CA GLU A 66 5.51 17.49 45.19
C GLU A 66 5.40 18.47 44.04
N THR A 67 5.54 19.78 44.30
CA THR A 67 5.55 20.82 43.26
C THR A 67 6.71 20.62 42.27
N THR A 68 7.87 20.19 42.76
CA THR A 68 9.03 19.92 41.91
C THR A 68 8.81 18.69 41.02
N ILE A 69 8.20 17.63 41.56
CA ILE A 69 7.84 16.43 40.80
C ILE A 69 6.79 16.79 39.75
N LEU A 70 5.73 17.50 40.14
CA LEU A 70 4.64 17.89 39.25
C LEU A 70 5.13 18.80 38.12
N ASN A 71 6.02 19.77 38.39
CA ASN A 71 6.65 20.58 37.35
C ASN A 71 7.49 19.75 36.39
N ARG A 72 8.21 18.74 36.89
CA ARG A 72 8.98 17.82 36.03
C ARG A 72 8.05 16.99 35.14
N GLU A 73 6.96 16.47 35.69
CA GLU A 73 5.94 15.73 34.91
C GLU A 73 5.26 16.62 33.87
N LEU A 74 4.90 17.86 34.25
CA LEU A 74 4.30 18.84 33.34
C LEU A 74 5.23 19.14 32.16
N ASN A 75 6.52 19.34 32.42
CA ASN A 75 7.51 19.54 31.35
C ASN A 75 7.64 18.31 30.45
N ALA A 76 7.70 17.10 31.01
CA ALA A 76 7.72 15.87 30.23
C ALA A 76 6.46 15.71 29.35
N LYS A 77 5.29 16.11 29.86
CA LYS A 77 4.04 16.12 29.07
C LYS A 77 4.06 17.17 27.96
N HIS A 78 4.63 18.35 28.19
CA HIS A 78 4.81 19.35 27.14
C HIS A 78 5.75 18.85 26.03
N GLU A 79 6.86 18.20 26.39
CA GLU A 79 7.77 17.58 25.41
C GLU A 79 7.08 16.48 24.61
N GLN A 80 6.30 15.61 25.26
CA GLN A 80 5.50 14.59 24.58
C GLN A 80 4.48 15.19 23.62
N LEU A 81 3.77 16.25 24.02
CA LEU A 81 2.82 16.96 23.17
C LEU A 81 3.50 17.62 21.97
N SER A 82 4.68 18.21 22.18
CA SER A 82 5.47 18.81 21.09
C SER A 82 5.88 17.75 20.06
N ALA A 83 6.41 16.61 20.52
CA ALA A 83 6.79 15.50 19.65
C ALA A 83 5.60 14.89 18.88
N LEU A 84 4.44 14.76 19.53
CA LEU A 84 3.21 14.30 18.88
C LEU A 84 2.71 15.30 17.83
N THR A 85 2.77 16.60 18.13
CA THR A 85 2.37 17.67 17.20
C THR A 85 3.26 17.65 15.95
N GLU A 86 4.58 17.50 16.12
CA GLU A 86 5.51 17.36 15.01
C GLU A 86 5.25 16.09 14.17
N ARG A 87 4.91 14.97 14.83
CA ARG A 87 4.53 13.73 14.14
C ARG A 87 3.25 13.91 13.32
N ILE A 88 2.23 14.58 13.87
CA ILE A 88 0.99 14.90 13.14
C ILE A 88 1.29 15.78 11.93
N ALA A 89 2.15 16.80 12.07
CA ALA A 89 2.53 17.67 10.96
C ALA A 89 3.29 16.93 9.85
N ARG A 90 4.14 15.95 10.19
CA ARG A 90 4.76 15.05 9.20
C ARG A 90 3.73 14.18 8.49
N LEU A 91 2.87 13.50 9.24
CA LEU A 91 1.86 12.61 8.67
C LEU A 91 0.87 13.36 7.75
N ARG A 92 0.52 14.61 8.07
CA ARG A 92 -0.30 15.45 7.17
C ARG A 92 0.42 15.75 5.86
N ARG A 93 1.70 16.11 5.90
CA ARG A 93 2.50 16.31 4.68
C ARG A 93 2.60 15.04 3.84
N ASP A 94 2.83 13.89 4.48
CA ASP A 94 2.91 12.61 3.78
C ASP A 94 1.55 12.25 3.13
N MET A 95 0.44 12.52 3.83
CA MET A 95 -0.90 12.34 3.28
C MET A 95 -1.15 13.24 2.07
N ASP A 96 -0.78 14.53 2.17
CA ASP A 96 -0.95 15.49 1.08
C ASP A 96 -0.09 15.10 -0.15
N ASP A 97 1.13 14.62 0.06
CA ASP A 97 2.00 14.10 -1.02
C ASP A 97 1.40 12.84 -1.67
N ILE A 98 0.95 11.86 -0.87
CA ILE A 98 0.30 10.65 -1.38
C ILE A 98 -0.98 11.00 -2.15
N GLN A 99 -1.79 11.93 -1.64
CA GLN A 99 -3.01 12.37 -2.30
C GLN A 99 -2.71 13.11 -3.61
N GLY A 100 -1.67 13.96 -3.64
CA GLY A 100 -1.19 14.63 -4.85
C GLY A 100 -0.69 13.64 -5.91
N ARG A 101 0.09 12.64 -5.50
CA ARG A 101 0.54 11.55 -6.39
C ARG A 101 -0.63 10.72 -6.91
N PHE A 102 -1.61 10.41 -6.07
CA PHE A 102 -2.81 9.67 -6.48
C PHE A 102 -3.66 10.46 -7.48
N GLN A 103 -3.89 11.74 -7.24
CA GLN A 103 -4.62 12.62 -8.16
C GLN A 103 -3.89 12.78 -9.49
N SER A 104 -2.57 12.98 -9.46
CA SER A 104 -1.73 13.05 -10.66
C SER A 104 -1.79 11.73 -11.45
N SER A 105 -1.66 10.59 -10.76
CA SER A 105 -1.79 9.26 -11.38
C SER A 105 -3.18 9.03 -12.00
N ARG A 106 -4.25 9.55 -11.38
CA ARG A 106 -5.60 9.52 -11.96
C ARG A 106 -5.71 10.39 -13.20
N GLN A 107 -5.22 11.63 -13.17
CA GLN A 107 -5.23 12.53 -14.32
C GLN A 107 -4.44 11.93 -15.49
N LEU A 108 -3.25 11.38 -15.24
CA LEU A 108 -2.48 10.62 -16.23
C LEU A 108 -3.26 9.43 -16.79
N SER A 109 -4.05 8.74 -15.96
CA SER A 109 -4.91 7.61 -16.41
C SER A 109 -6.07 8.09 -17.28
N ASP A 110 -6.69 9.23 -16.94
CA ASP A 110 -7.80 9.82 -17.69
C ASP A 110 -7.31 10.39 -19.03
N GLU A 111 -6.15 11.06 -19.06
CA GLU A 111 -5.48 11.51 -20.29
C GLU A 111 -5.07 10.32 -21.18
N THR A 112 -4.51 9.26 -20.57
CA THR A 112 -4.23 8.01 -21.29
C THR A 112 -5.51 7.38 -21.86
N THR A 113 -6.65 7.51 -21.16
CA THR A 113 -7.94 6.99 -21.64
C THR A 113 -8.46 7.80 -22.83
N ASP A 114 -8.31 9.13 -22.84
CA ASP A 114 -8.65 9.96 -24.00
C ASP A 114 -7.72 9.67 -25.20
N GLU A 115 -6.42 9.48 -24.95
CA GLU A 115 -5.47 9.05 -25.98
C GLU A 115 -5.81 7.67 -26.53
N ILE A 116 -6.19 6.71 -25.68
CA ILE A 116 -6.69 5.39 -26.12
C ILE A 116 -7.95 5.56 -26.96
N GLY A 117 -8.87 6.45 -26.59
CA GLY A 117 -10.07 6.76 -27.37
C GLY A 117 -9.72 7.31 -28.77
N ARG A 118 -8.79 8.26 -28.85
CA ARG A 118 -8.29 8.81 -30.13
C ARG A 118 -7.55 7.75 -30.96
N LEU A 119 -6.76 6.90 -30.32
CA LEU A 119 -6.09 5.77 -30.97
C LEU A 119 -7.09 4.72 -31.45
N ALA A 120 -8.17 4.47 -30.71
CA ALA A 120 -9.24 3.57 -31.14
C ALA A 120 -9.96 4.11 -32.38
N ILE A 121 -10.25 5.42 -32.42
CA ILE A 121 -10.82 6.10 -33.60
C ILE A 121 -9.84 6.00 -34.78
N ALA A 122 -8.56 6.31 -34.57
CA ALA A 122 -7.53 6.19 -35.61
C ALA A 122 -7.39 4.74 -36.11
N ARG A 123 -7.48 3.75 -35.22
CA ARG A 123 -7.50 2.33 -35.59
C ARG A 123 -8.74 1.94 -36.39
N GLN A 124 -9.93 2.45 -36.05
CA GLN A 124 -11.13 2.22 -36.86
C GLN A 124 -10.97 2.78 -38.27
N THR A 125 -10.40 3.99 -38.40
CA THR A 125 -10.10 4.58 -39.70
C THR A 125 -9.08 3.75 -40.48
N LEU A 126 -8.01 3.28 -39.82
CA LEU A 126 -7.01 2.42 -40.44
C LEU A 126 -7.57 1.04 -40.83
N THR A 127 -8.44 0.44 -40.02
CA THR A 127 -9.10 -0.83 -40.36
C THR A 127 -9.99 -0.66 -41.59
N ALA A 128 -10.80 0.40 -41.66
CA ALA A 128 -11.64 0.66 -42.83
C ALA A 128 -10.80 0.88 -44.10
N GLU A 129 -9.68 1.59 -44.00
CA GLU A 129 -8.78 1.78 -45.13
C GLU A 129 -8.03 0.48 -45.50
N MET A 130 -7.67 -0.34 -44.51
CA MET A 130 -7.06 -1.65 -44.73
C MET A 130 -8.04 -2.65 -45.37
N GLU A 131 -9.31 -2.68 -44.95
CA GLU A 131 -10.37 -3.46 -45.58
C GLU A 131 -10.59 -3.04 -47.03
N ARG A 132 -10.57 -1.73 -47.30
CA ARG A 132 -10.64 -1.18 -48.66
C ARG A 132 -9.42 -1.56 -49.50
N LEU A 133 -8.22 -1.56 -48.92
CA LEU A 133 -6.99 -2.01 -49.60
C LEU A 133 -7.00 -3.52 -49.84
N LEU A 134 -7.47 -4.31 -48.87
CA LEU A 134 -7.61 -5.77 -48.96
C LEU A 134 -8.64 -6.19 -50.01
N ALA A 135 -9.75 -5.47 -50.14
CA ALA A 135 -10.74 -5.68 -51.19
C ALA A 135 -10.16 -5.47 -52.61
N ASN A 136 -9.05 -4.74 -52.72
CA ASN A 136 -8.34 -4.47 -53.97
C ASN A 136 -7.06 -5.31 -54.14
N SER A 137 -6.68 -6.14 -53.16
CA SER A 137 -5.50 -6.99 -53.23
C SER A 137 -5.90 -8.44 -53.51
N SER A 138 -5.31 -9.07 -54.51
CA SER A 138 -5.49 -10.51 -54.76
C SER A 138 -4.87 -11.32 -53.62
N ALA A 139 -5.64 -12.30 -53.11
CA ALA A 139 -5.22 -13.15 -52.00
C ALA A 139 -3.89 -13.87 -52.30
N PRO A 140 -2.97 -13.98 -51.30
CA PRO A 140 -1.79 -14.82 -51.42
C PRO A 140 -2.20 -16.29 -51.69
N PRO A 141 -1.40 -17.06 -52.43
CA PRO A 141 -1.71 -18.44 -52.77
C PRO A 141 -1.95 -19.30 -51.51
N ASN A 142 -3.07 -20.03 -51.54
CA ASN A 142 -3.56 -21.02 -50.59
C ASN A 142 -2.45 -21.81 -49.90
N ASN A 143 -2.23 -21.56 -48.59
CA ASN A 143 -1.69 -22.53 -47.63
C ASN A 143 -1.90 -22.10 -46.16
N ALA A 144 -2.94 -21.30 -45.89
CA ALA A 144 -3.25 -20.83 -44.55
C ALA A 144 -4.68 -21.23 -44.14
N ILE A 145 -4.81 -21.98 -43.05
CA ILE A 145 -6.10 -22.25 -42.40
C ILE A 145 -6.23 -21.20 -41.28
N GLY A 146 -7.23 -20.33 -41.36
CA GLY A 146 -7.46 -19.28 -40.34
C GLY A 146 -6.36 -18.20 -40.27
N GLY A 147 -5.59 -18.00 -41.33
CA GLY A 147 -4.48 -17.03 -41.37
C GLY A 147 -3.16 -17.53 -40.78
N VAL A 148 -3.07 -18.80 -40.36
CA VAL A 148 -1.83 -19.42 -39.86
C VAL A 148 -1.16 -20.19 -41.01
N PRO A 149 0.09 -19.86 -41.42
CA PRO A 149 0.80 -20.59 -42.48
C PRO A 149 1.22 -22.00 -42.02
N VAL A 150 0.85 -23.04 -42.77
CA VAL A 150 1.03 -24.46 -42.36
C VAL A 150 2.41 -25.04 -42.74
N ASP A 151 3.47 -24.21 -42.78
CA ASP A 151 4.80 -24.64 -43.25
C ASP A 151 5.84 -24.86 -42.14
N SER A 152 5.38 -24.94 -40.89
CA SER A 152 6.26 -25.05 -39.70
C SER A 152 6.63 -26.50 -39.42
N GLU A 153 7.91 -26.76 -39.23
CA GLU A 153 8.42 -28.10 -38.90
C GLU A 153 8.58 -28.30 -37.39
N TYR A 154 8.73 -27.20 -36.63
CA TYR A 154 8.93 -27.23 -35.19
C TYR A 154 7.98 -26.25 -34.51
N VAL A 155 7.39 -26.67 -33.39
CA VAL A 155 6.38 -25.90 -32.67
C VAL A 155 6.75 -25.73 -31.20
N ILE A 156 6.67 -24.50 -30.70
CA ILE A 156 6.87 -24.18 -29.29
C ILE A 156 5.60 -23.53 -28.75
N PHE A 157 5.04 -24.08 -27.67
CA PHE A 157 3.96 -23.44 -26.94
C PHE A 157 4.53 -22.69 -25.74
N VAL A 158 4.29 -21.38 -25.68
CA VAL A 158 4.56 -20.49 -24.55
C VAL A 158 3.22 -20.16 -23.90
N ILE A 159 2.99 -20.68 -22.71
CA ILE A 159 1.67 -20.68 -22.07
C ILE A 159 1.68 -19.79 -20.83
N ASP A 160 0.74 -18.85 -20.74
CA ASP A 160 0.45 -18.16 -19.50
C ASP A 160 -0.23 -19.13 -18.52
N THR A 161 0.47 -19.44 -17.42
CA THR A 161 0.01 -20.31 -16.34
C THR A 161 -0.57 -19.50 -15.17
N SER A 162 -0.92 -18.23 -15.40
CA SER A 162 -1.49 -17.34 -14.41
C SER A 162 -2.79 -17.88 -13.81
N GLY A 163 -3.13 -17.40 -12.62
CA GLY A 163 -4.35 -17.80 -11.93
C GLY A 163 -5.64 -17.47 -12.70
N SER A 164 -5.64 -16.45 -13.56
CA SER A 164 -6.79 -16.09 -14.41
C SER A 164 -7.00 -17.10 -15.54
N MET A 165 -5.92 -17.65 -16.09
CA MET A 165 -5.96 -18.74 -17.06
C MET A 165 -6.36 -20.07 -16.41
N PHE A 166 -5.67 -20.47 -15.33
CA PHE A 166 -5.79 -21.81 -14.75
C PHE A 166 -7.11 -22.03 -13.98
N ASN A 167 -7.60 -21.02 -13.24
CA ASN A 167 -8.77 -21.18 -12.36
C ASN A 167 -10.12 -20.93 -13.08
N ASN A 168 -10.13 -20.95 -14.42
CA ASN A 168 -11.28 -20.58 -15.24
C ASN A 168 -11.50 -21.65 -16.34
N PRO A 169 -12.74 -21.89 -16.83
CA PRO A 169 -13.04 -22.71 -18.01
C PRO A 169 -12.06 -22.59 -19.19
N SER A 170 -11.46 -21.42 -19.35
CA SER A 170 -10.41 -21.06 -20.30
C SER A 170 -9.26 -22.06 -20.42
N TRP A 171 -8.87 -22.71 -19.32
CA TRP A 171 -7.82 -23.72 -19.35
C TRP A 171 -8.21 -24.93 -20.22
N ASN A 172 -9.46 -25.38 -20.14
CA ASN A 172 -9.95 -26.46 -21.00
C ASN A 172 -10.01 -26.03 -22.47
N LYS A 173 -10.38 -24.77 -22.72
CA LYS A 173 -10.36 -24.20 -24.07
C LYS A 173 -8.94 -24.18 -24.63
N MET A 174 -7.97 -23.77 -23.83
CA MET A 174 -6.55 -23.77 -24.19
C MET A 174 -6.04 -25.17 -24.53
N LEU A 175 -6.43 -26.20 -23.76
CA LEU A 175 -6.12 -27.60 -24.09
C LEU A 175 -6.65 -27.97 -25.48
N GLY A 176 -7.89 -27.60 -25.79
CA GLY A 176 -8.49 -27.83 -27.10
C GLY A 176 -7.75 -27.10 -28.23
N VAL A 177 -7.34 -25.85 -28.01
CA VAL A 177 -6.55 -25.09 -29.01
C VAL A 177 -5.19 -25.72 -29.26
N ILE A 178 -4.52 -26.24 -28.22
CA ILE A 178 -3.24 -26.96 -28.39
C ILE A 178 -3.46 -28.25 -29.17
N GLU A 179 -4.51 -29.01 -28.84
CA GLU A 179 -4.89 -30.22 -29.58
C GLU A 179 -5.19 -29.94 -31.06
N ASP A 180 -6.03 -28.93 -31.34
CA ASP A 180 -6.35 -28.49 -32.70
C ASP A 180 -5.11 -28.04 -33.45
N THR A 181 -4.24 -27.26 -32.81
CA THR A 181 -2.98 -26.80 -33.41
C THR A 181 -2.10 -27.99 -33.79
N LEU A 182 -1.90 -28.95 -32.87
CA LEU A 182 -1.12 -30.15 -33.16
C LEU A 182 -1.76 -30.99 -34.28
N ASN A 183 -3.09 -31.07 -34.35
CA ASN A 183 -3.79 -31.80 -35.40
C ASN A 183 -3.67 -31.16 -36.79
N VAL A 184 -3.58 -29.82 -36.86
CA VAL A 184 -3.34 -29.09 -38.12
C VAL A 184 -1.96 -29.37 -38.69
N TYR A 185 -0.96 -29.66 -37.85
CA TYR A 185 0.39 -30.03 -38.28
C TYR A 185 0.67 -31.52 -38.00
N PRO A 186 0.22 -32.43 -38.88
CA PRO A 186 0.40 -33.86 -38.69
C PRO A 186 1.88 -34.33 -38.75
N GLU A 187 2.79 -33.50 -39.30
CA GLU A 187 4.20 -33.84 -39.52
C GLU A 187 5.17 -32.84 -38.85
N VAL A 188 4.95 -32.48 -37.58
CA VAL A 188 5.96 -31.69 -36.85
C VAL A 188 7.12 -32.59 -36.44
N LYS A 189 8.36 -32.12 -36.61
CA LYS A 189 9.59 -32.85 -36.24
C LYS A 189 9.88 -32.76 -34.74
N GLY A 190 9.41 -31.69 -34.09
CA GLY A 190 9.65 -31.47 -32.67
C GLY A 190 8.68 -30.47 -32.06
N ILE A 191 8.32 -30.74 -30.81
CA ILE A 191 7.44 -29.91 -29.99
C ILE A 191 8.21 -29.46 -28.75
N GLN A 192 7.93 -28.26 -28.25
CA GLN A 192 8.32 -27.85 -26.91
C GLN A 192 7.17 -27.12 -26.23
N VAL A 193 7.09 -27.24 -24.90
CA VAL A 193 6.08 -26.57 -24.08
C VAL A 193 6.77 -25.92 -22.88
N MET A 194 6.57 -24.61 -22.73
CA MET A 194 7.11 -23.82 -21.62
C MET A 194 6.12 -22.75 -21.18
N ASN A 195 6.24 -22.26 -19.95
CA ASN A 195 5.39 -21.16 -19.50
C ASN A 195 5.92 -19.82 -20.01
N ASP A 196 5.17 -18.76 -19.75
CA ASP A 196 5.51 -17.37 -20.06
C ASP A 196 6.84 -16.89 -19.44
N MET A 197 7.32 -17.53 -18.37
CA MET A 197 8.64 -17.28 -17.77
C MET A 197 9.78 -18.15 -18.36
N GLY A 198 9.44 -19.13 -19.20
CA GLY A 198 10.40 -20.05 -19.82
C GLY A 198 10.74 -21.30 -19.00
N ASP A 199 9.94 -21.66 -18.01
CA ASP A 199 9.99 -22.96 -17.34
C ASP A 199 9.44 -24.04 -18.27
N TYR A 200 10.22 -25.11 -18.45
CA TYR A 200 9.85 -26.23 -19.30
C TYR A 200 8.77 -27.09 -18.64
N MET A 201 7.83 -27.59 -19.42
CA MET A 201 6.87 -28.59 -18.93
C MET A 201 7.56 -29.90 -18.54
N PHE A 202 8.50 -30.35 -19.37
CA PHE A 202 9.26 -31.57 -19.15
C PHE A 202 10.74 -31.22 -19.01
N ASP A 203 11.23 -31.22 -17.77
CA ASP A 203 12.63 -30.93 -17.47
C ASP A 203 13.62 -31.85 -18.21
N SER A 204 13.21 -33.09 -18.51
CA SER A 204 14.02 -34.05 -19.27
C SER A 204 14.29 -33.62 -20.72
N TYR A 205 13.53 -32.66 -21.24
CA TYR A 205 13.68 -32.09 -22.59
C TYR A 205 14.15 -30.63 -22.54
N ARG A 206 14.77 -30.21 -21.44
CA ARG A 206 15.30 -28.84 -21.31
C ARG A 206 16.39 -28.61 -22.37
N GLY A 207 16.14 -27.67 -23.27
CA GLY A 207 17.06 -27.34 -24.37
C GLY A 207 16.98 -28.30 -25.58
N ASP A 208 16.15 -29.34 -25.49
CA ASP A 208 15.96 -30.34 -26.55
C ASP A 208 14.52 -30.33 -27.05
N TRP A 209 14.29 -30.87 -28.25
CA TRP A 209 12.95 -31.03 -28.80
C TRP A 209 12.29 -32.30 -28.27
N ILE A 210 11.01 -32.22 -27.91
CA ILE A 210 10.18 -33.39 -27.66
C ILE A 210 9.84 -33.99 -29.02
N PRO A 211 10.21 -35.26 -29.32
CA PRO A 211 9.87 -35.89 -30.58
C PRO A 211 8.35 -36.00 -30.74
N ASP A 212 7.86 -35.68 -31.92
CA ASP A 212 6.43 -35.76 -32.19
C ASP A 212 5.98 -37.20 -32.37
N THR A 213 5.16 -37.68 -31.43
CA THR A 213 4.53 -38.99 -31.50
C THR A 213 3.15 -38.90 -30.84
N PRO A 214 2.18 -39.74 -31.22
CA PRO A 214 0.87 -39.76 -30.57
C PRO A 214 0.97 -39.93 -29.04
N GLY A 215 1.91 -40.75 -28.56
CA GLY A 215 2.17 -40.93 -27.13
C GLY A 215 2.68 -39.67 -26.44
N ARG A 216 3.60 -38.93 -27.06
CA ARG A 216 4.12 -37.65 -26.52
C ARG A 216 3.07 -36.55 -26.55
N ARG A 217 2.27 -36.44 -27.62
CA ARG A 217 1.14 -35.50 -27.68
C ARG A 217 0.14 -35.76 -26.56
N ASN A 218 -0.27 -37.01 -26.36
CA ASN A 218 -1.15 -37.39 -25.25
C ASN A 218 -0.54 -37.05 -23.88
N GLN A 219 0.78 -37.29 -23.73
CA GLN A 219 1.48 -36.94 -22.50
C GLN A 219 1.45 -35.43 -22.25
N ILE A 220 1.75 -34.60 -23.27
CA ILE A 220 1.65 -33.13 -23.20
C ILE A 220 0.26 -32.70 -22.72
N ILE A 221 -0.80 -33.15 -23.41
CA ILE A 221 -2.18 -32.80 -23.06
C ILE A 221 -2.54 -33.25 -21.65
N SER A 222 -2.12 -34.45 -21.24
CA SER A 222 -2.38 -34.96 -19.89
C SER A 222 -1.66 -34.17 -18.80
N SER A 223 -0.41 -33.78 -19.03
CA SER A 223 0.40 -32.99 -18.10
C SER A 223 -0.12 -31.57 -17.96
N LEU A 224 -0.54 -30.94 -19.07
CA LEU A 224 -1.14 -29.60 -19.05
C LEU A 224 -2.36 -29.48 -18.11
N ARG A 225 -3.12 -30.56 -17.90
CA ARG A 225 -4.32 -30.51 -17.02
C ARG A 225 -4.01 -30.12 -15.58
N THR A 226 -2.80 -30.39 -15.10
CA THR A 226 -2.39 -30.13 -13.72
C THR A 226 -1.15 -29.25 -13.62
N TRP A 227 -0.63 -28.78 -14.75
CA TRP A 227 0.60 -27.99 -14.80
C TRP A 227 0.32 -26.51 -14.55
N ASN A 228 0.66 -26.05 -13.35
CA ASN A 228 0.47 -24.68 -12.89
C ASN A 228 1.74 -24.14 -12.20
N PRO A 229 2.86 -24.00 -12.95
CA PRO A 229 4.01 -23.26 -12.45
C PRO A 229 3.67 -21.79 -12.24
N TYR A 230 4.46 -21.09 -11.43
CA TYR A 230 4.31 -19.64 -11.25
C TYR A 230 4.36 -18.92 -12.61
N SER A 231 3.61 -17.82 -12.75
CA SER A 231 3.57 -16.96 -13.94
C SER A 231 3.48 -15.51 -13.49
N ASN A 232 4.12 -14.62 -14.25
CA ASN A 232 4.03 -13.17 -14.09
C ASN A 232 3.11 -12.51 -15.15
N SER A 233 2.39 -13.31 -15.95
CA SER A 233 1.53 -12.85 -17.05
C SER A 233 2.28 -12.00 -18.08
N SER A 234 3.53 -12.38 -18.37
CA SER A 234 4.42 -11.69 -19.31
C SER A 234 5.06 -12.70 -20.25
N PRO A 235 4.75 -12.68 -21.56
CA PRO A 235 5.27 -13.69 -22.49
C PRO A 235 6.74 -13.46 -22.89
N VAL A 236 7.37 -12.38 -22.42
CA VAL A 236 8.66 -11.88 -22.94
C VAL A 236 9.77 -12.88 -22.65
N GLU A 237 9.83 -13.36 -21.42
CA GLU A 237 10.86 -14.25 -20.92
C GLU A 237 10.80 -15.62 -21.62
N GLY A 238 9.60 -16.18 -21.74
CA GLY A 238 9.33 -17.45 -22.42
C GLY A 238 9.64 -17.37 -23.91
N VAL A 239 9.15 -16.34 -24.61
CA VAL A 239 9.46 -16.14 -26.05
C VAL A 239 10.96 -15.91 -26.25
N THR A 240 11.60 -15.10 -25.40
CA THR A 240 13.05 -14.85 -25.49
C THR A 240 13.85 -16.14 -25.30
N ARG A 241 13.46 -16.98 -24.33
CA ARG A 241 14.10 -18.27 -24.11
C ARG A 241 13.90 -19.21 -25.27
N ALA A 242 12.68 -19.28 -25.82
CA ALA A 242 12.36 -20.10 -26.97
C ALA A 242 13.26 -19.76 -28.17
N ILE A 243 13.39 -18.47 -28.52
CA ILE A 243 14.24 -18.01 -29.62
C ILE A 243 15.70 -18.35 -29.36
N ASN A 244 16.24 -17.93 -28.22
CA ASN A 244 17.68 -18.09 -27.91
C ASN A 244 18.12 -19.55 -27.82
N THR A 245 17.22 -20.45 -27.44
CA THR A 245 17.57 -21.86 -27.22
C THR A 245 17.38 -22.70 -28.48
N PHE A 246 16.29 -22.49 -29.21
CA PHE A 246 15.84 -23.44 -30.23
C PHE A 246 16.09 -23.00 -31.66
N TYR A 247 16.33 -21.71 -31.90
CA TYR A 247 16.61 -21.21 -33.23
C TYR A 247 17.81 -21.93 -33.87
N ALA A 248 17.60 -22.39 -35.10
CA ALA A 248 18.66 -22.86 -35.96
C ALA A 248 18.33 -22.47 -37.42
N PRO A 249 19.33 -22.11 -38.26
CA PRO A 249 19.09 -21.62 -39.62
C PRO A 249 18.35 -22.59 -40.54
N ASP A 250 18.42 -23.89 -40.26
CA ASP A 250 17.81 -24.97 -41.02
C ASP A 250 16.43 -25.39 -40.50
N ARG A 251 15.86 -24.67 -39.53
CA ARG A 251 14.59 -25.03 -38.88
C ARG A 251 13.53 -23.96 -39.05
N LYS A 252 12.36 -24.37 -39.51
CA LYS A 252 11.15 -23.54 -39.51
C LYS A 252 10.41 -23.69 -38.18
N ILE A 253 10.57 -22.71 -37.31
CA ILE A 253 10.02 -22.72 -35.95
C ILE A 253 8.84 -21.76 -35.85
N SER A 254 7.74 -22.25 -35.29
CA SER A 254 6.59 -21.44 -34.89
C SER A 254 6.39 -21.46 -33.38
N ILE A 255 6.36 -20.27 -32.79
CA ILE A 255 6.08 -20.06 -31.38
C ILE A 255 4.62 -19.65 -31.24
N TYR A 256 3.85 -20.36 -30.46
CA TYR A 256 2.47 -20.03 -30.09
C TYR A 256 2.47 -19.48 -28.68
N VAL A 257 2.08 -18.22 -28.54
CA VAL A 257 1.90 -17.55 -27.25
C VAL A 257 0.41 -17.63 -26.88
N LEU A 258 0.10 -18.27 -25.76
CA LEU A 258 -1.27 -18.47 -25.27
C LEU A 258 -1.43 -17.73 -23.94
N GLY A 259 -2.38 -16.82 -23.86
CA GLY A 259 -2.60 -16.04 -22.64
C GLY A 259 -3.82 -15.14 -22.71
N ASP A 260 -4.14 -14.52 -21.58
CA ASP A 260 -5.32 -13.66 -21.40
C ASP A 260 -4.96 -12.24 -20.97
N ASP A 261 -3.74 -12.02 -20.49
CA ASP A 261 -3.35 -10.76 -19.88
C ASP A 261 -1.92 -10.30 -20.16
N PHE A 262 -1.72 -8.98 -20.04
CA PHE A 262 -0.42 -8.34 -19.92
C PHE A 262 -0.46 -7.26 -18.83
N GLN A 263 0.08 -7.60 -17.66
CA GLN A 263 -0.09 -6.80 -16.44
C GLN A 263 0.48 -5.37 -16.56
N PRO A 264 -0.15 -4.37 -15.91
CA PRO A 264 0.37 -3.02 -15.83
C PRO A 264 1.75 -3.00 -15.16
N GLY A 265 2.76 -2.48 -15.86
CA GLY A 265 4.16 -2.44 -15.41
C GLY A 265 5.16 -2.81 -16.49
N GLY A 266 4.78 -3.71 -17.41
CA GLY A 266 5.56 -4.02 -18.60
C GLY A 266 5.33 -3.02 -19.74
N SER A 267 6.40 -2.57 -20.40
CA SER A 267 6.29 -1.67 -21.57
C SER A 267 6.17 -2.49 -22.86
N ILE A 268 5.03 -2.37 -23.56
CA ILE A 268 4.82 -3.03 -24.87
C ILE A 268 5.98 -2.71 -25.83
N GLN A 269 6.42 -1.44 -25.85
CA GLN A 269 7.53 -1.02 -26.70
C GLN A 269 8.86 -1.69 -26.36
N GLU A 270 9.12 -1.91 -25.06
CA GLU A 270 10.34 -2.58 -24.61
C GLU A 270 10.31 -4.07 -24.96
N VAL A 271 9.15 -4.71 -24.82
CA VAL A 271 8.95 -6.09 -25.30
C VAL A 271 9.23 -6.18 -26.79
N MET A 272 8.59 -5.31 -27.59
CA MET A 272 8.79 -5.30 -29.04
C MET A 272 10.27 -5.09 -29.40
N ARG A 273 10.95 -4.12 -28.78
CA ARG A 273 12.38 -3.88 -28.98
C ARG A 273 13.25 -5.09 -28.62
N THR A 274 12.89 -5.80 -27.55
CA THR A 274 13.61 -7.01 -27.11
C THR A 274 13.48 -8.12 -28.14
N ILE A 275 12.25 -8.40 -28.59
CA ILE A 275 11.97 -9.41 -29.61
C ILE A 275 12.61 -9.04 -30.95
N ASP A 276 12.49 -7.78 -31.39
CA ASP A 276 13.07 -7.30 -32.66
C ASP A 276 14.60 -7.49 -32.72
N ARG A 277 15.27 -7.38 -31.57
CA ARG A 277 16.73 -7.56 -31.45
C ARG A 277 17.18 -9.02 -31.54
N ILE A 278 16.35 -9.96 -31.08
CA ILE A 278 16.69 -11.39 -31.04
C ILE A 278 16.14 -12.16 -32.24
N ASN A 279 14.96 -11.79 -32.74
CA ASN A 279 14.32 -12.38 -33.90
C ASN A 279 14.59 -11.51 -35.13
N VAL A 280 15.86 -11.40 -35.53
CA VAL A 280 16.27 -10.52 -36.62
C VAL A 280 15.71 -10.97 -37.98
N GLU A 281 15.67 -10.06 -38.94
CA GLU A 281 15.32 -10.37 -40.32
C GLU A 281 16.52 -10.96 -41.06
N ASP A 282 16.28 -11.98 -41.86
CA ASP A 282 17.24 -12.55 -42.80
C ASP A 282 17.39 -11.67 -44.06
N ALA A 283 18.26 -12.07 -44.98
CA ALA A 283 18.49 -11.33 -46.23
C ALA A 283 17.25 -11.19 -47.13
N ASN A 284 16.22 -12.01 -46.91
CA ASN A 284 14.96 -11.99 -47.65
C ASN A 284 13.85 -11.23 -46.90
N GLY A 285 14.15 -10.65 -45.73
CA GLY A 285 13.17 -9.98 -44.87
C GLY A 285 12.33 -10.93 -44.01
N ASN A 286 12.65 -12.24 -43.95
CA ASN A 286 11.96 -13.18 -43.09
C ASN A 286 12.56 -13.18 -41.68
N ARG A 287 11.71 -13.32 -40.68
CA ARG A 287 12.13 -13.43 -39.28
C ARG A 287 12.67 -14.82 -38.99
N LEU A 288 13.64 -14.93 -38.07
CA LEU A 288 14.27 -16.19 -37.68
C LEU A 288 13.27 -17.26 -37.23
N VAL A 289 12.25 -16.84 -36.49
CA VAL A 289 11.11 -17.66 -36.07
C VAL A 289 9.80 -16.93 -36.33
N ARG A 290 8.73 -17.69 -36.49
CA ARG A 290 7.38 -17.14 -36.57
C ARG A 290 6.74 -17.09 -35.18
N ILE A 291 6.03 -16.01 -34.86
CA ILE A 291 5.34 -15.87 -33.58
C ILE A 291 3.84 -15.68 -33.82
N HIS A 292 3.05 -16.57 -33.25
CA HIS A 292 1.59 -16.56 -33.22
C HIS A 292 1.09 -16.23 -31.83
N GLY A 293 -0.07 -15.60 -31.74
CA GLY A 293 -0.72 -15.26 -30.48
C GLY A 293 -2.14 -15.78 -30.45
N ILE A 294 -2.54 -16.36 -29.32
CA ILE A 294 -3.91 -16.73 -29.03
C ILE A 294 -4.31 -16.00 -27.74
N GLY A 295 -5.39 -15.23 -27.83
CA GLY A 295 -5.92 -14.45 -26.71
C GLY A 295 -7.19 -15.07 -26.14
N PHE A 296 -7.20 -15.30 -24.83
CA PHE A 296 -8.37 -15.82 -24.12
C PHE A 296 -9.11 -14.67 -23.41
N PRO A 297 -10.43 -14.48 -23.64
CA PRO A 297 -11.20 -13.38 -23.07
C PRO A 297 -11.58 -13.57 -21.59
N THR A 298 -10.75 -14.25 -20.79
CA THR A 298 -11.06 -14.71 -19.43
C THR A 298 -11.35 -13.55 -18.47
N ILE A 299 -10.61 -12.44 -18.63
CA ILE A 299 -10.64 -11.28 -17.75
C ILE A 299 -11.84 -10.37 -18.04
N PHE A 300 -12.48 -10.49 -19.21
CA PHE A 300 -13.74 -9.76 -19.47
C PHE A 300 -14.87 -10.19 -18.55
N ALA A 301 -14.80 -11.39 -17.97
CA ALA A 301 -15.73 -11.85 -16.94
C ALA A 301 -15.46 -11.25 -15.55
N GLY A 302 -14.29 -10.63 -15.36
CA GLY A 302 -13.86 -10.01 -14.11
C GLY A 302 -14.20 -8.51 -14.00
N PRO A 303 -13.86 -7.87 -12.86
CA PRO A 303 -14.09 -6.44 -12.66
C PRO A 303 -13.44 -5.55 -13.72
N ALA A 304 -14.13 -4.47 -14.13
CA ALA A 304 -13.71 -3.55 -15.20
C ALA A 304 -12.27 -3.01 -15.06
N ARG A 305 -11.75 -2.89 -13.82
CA ARG A 305 -10.37 -2.48 -13.54
C ARG A 305 -9.30 -3.38 -14.17
N PHE A 306 -9.62 -4.63 -14.49
CA PHE A 306 -8.71 -5.59 -15.13
C PHE A 306 -8.85 -5.63 -16.65
N GLN A 307 -9.87 -4.99 -17.23
CA GLN A 307 -10.07 -5.01 -18.69
C GLN A 307 -8.94 -4.27 -19.44
N GLN A 308 -8.32 -3.28 -18.80
CA GLN A 308 -7.17 -2.56 -19.36
C GLN A 308 -6.02 -3.49 -19.74
N SER A 309 -5.76 -4.52 -18.95
CA SER A 309 -4.61 -5.40 -19.16
C SER A 309 -4.86 -6.40 -20.31
N VAL A 310 -6.12 -6.77 -20.57
CA VAL A 310 -6.53 -7.51 -21.79
C VAL A 310 -6.34 -6.70 -23.07
N TYR A 311 -6.70 -5.41 -23.05
CA TYR A 311 -6.47 -4.53 -24.20
C TYR A 311 -4.98 -4.37 -24.49
N ARG A 312 -4.16 -4.31 -23.43
CA ARG A 312 -2.69 -4.29 -23.55
C ARG A 312 -2.18 -5.60 -24.13
N TYR A 313 -2.66 -6.75 -23.67
CA TYR A 313 -2.29 -8.06 -24.23
C TYR A 313 -2.65 -8.15 -25.71
N SER A 314 -3.87 -7.79 -26.08
CA SER A 314 -4.33 -7.81 -27.47
C SER A 314 -3.51 -6.88 -28.37
N THR A 315 -3.12 -5.72 -27.85
CA THR A 315 -2.25 -4.77 -28.55
C THR A 315 -0.84 -5.34 -28.71
N LEU A 316 -0.28 -5.90 -27.64
CA LEU A 316 1.04 -6.54 -27.64
C LEU A 316 1.09 -7.68 -28.64
N MET A 317 0.13 -8.61 -28.58
CA MET A 317 0.06 -9.77 -29.47
C MET A 317 -0.11 -9.35 -30.92
N ARG A 318 -1.00 -8.40 -31.24
CA ARG A 318 -1.17 -7.93 -32.61
C ARG A 318 0.12 -7.37 -33.20
N GLU A 319 0.81 -6.50 -32.45
CA GLU A 319 2.08 -5.92 -32.90
C GLU A 319 3.17 -6.99 -33.02
N MET A 320 3.27 -7.90 -32.03
CA MET A 320 4.25 -8.96 -32.01
C MET A 320 4.07 -9.90 -33.20
N THR A 321 2.86 -10.42 -33.41
CA THR A 321 2.61 -11.40 -34.48
C THR A 321 2.82 -10.78 -35.85
N GLN A 322 2.36 -9.53 -36.06
CA GLN A 322 2.50 -8.82 -37.33
C GLN A 322 3.97 -8.61 -37.71
N ARG A 323 4.83 -8.24 -36.75
CA ARG A 323 6.27 -8.03 -36.97
C ARG A 323 7.04 -9.33 -37.16
N ASN A 324 6.51 -10.44 -36.63
CA ASN A 324 7.17 -11.74 -36.60
C ASN A 324 6.53 -12.75 -37.56
N GLY A 325 5.84 -12.27 -38.62
CA GLY A 325 5.32 -13.09 -39.71
C GLY A 325 4.24 -14.10 -39.31
N GLY A 326 3.60 -13.91 -38.15
CA GLY A 326 2.54 -14.77 -37.64
C GLY A 326 1.22 -14.05 -37.49
N THR A 327 0.31 -14.67 -36.74
CA THR A 327 -1.11 -14.28 -36.67
C THR A 327 -1.58 -14.26 -35.24
N PHE A 328 -2.36 -13.22 -34.90
CA PHE A 328 -3.05 -13.11 -33.62
C PHE A 328 -4.52 -13.49 -33.78
N VAL A 329 -4.98 -14.41 -32.94
CA VAL A 329 -6.38 -14.84 -32.86
C VAL A 329 -6.91 -14.54 -31.45
N GLY A 330 -7.78 -13.55 -31.34
CA GLY A 330 -8.57 -13.34 -30.12
C GLY A 330 -9.79 -14.25 -30.14
N LEU A 331 -9.95 -15.09 -29.12
CA LEU A 331 -11.14 -15.93 -29.00
C LEU A 331 -12.33 -15.05 -28.56
N ASN A 332 -13.49 -15.29 -29.16
CA ASN A 332 -14.73 -14.58 -28.81
C ASN A 332 -15.36 -15.13 -27.52
N ASP A 333 -14.96 -16.34 -27.12
CA ASP A 333 -15.44 -17.03 -25.93
C ASP A 333 -14.29 -17.84 -25.33
N TYR A 334 -14.30 -17.94 -24.00
CA TYR A 334 -13.35 -18.69 -23.20
C TYR A 334 -13.95 -19.97 -22.60
N GLN A 335 -15.26 -20.19 -22.77
CA GLN A 335 -15.96 -21.41 -22.34
C GLN A 335 -15.77 -22.61 -23.28
#